data_AF-A0A3D2DLG5-F1
#
_entry.id   AF-A0A3D2DLG5-F1
#
_cell.length_a   1.000
_cell.length_b   1.000
_cell.length_c   1.000
_cell.angle_alpha   90.00
_cell.angle_beta   90.00
_cell.angle_gamma   90.00
#
_symmetry.space_group_name_H-M   'P 1'
#
loop_
_entity.id
_entity.type
_entity.pdbx_description
1 polymer ?
#
loop_
_entity_poly.entity_id
_entity_poly.type
_entity_poly.pdbx_seq_one_letter_code
_entity_poly.pdbx_strand_id
1 'polypeptide(L)'
;VIIPMVIIRRFECALQETKDAVVAQYKKMSTYPAKAMYKISGYQFYNTSEFTLAELVNDADHLASNFKSYINGFSANIQDIIKNLEFDKQIDKMDKHNRLLAVVKAFSEIDLDPKVIDNMKMGY
;
A
#
# COMPACT_ATOMS: atom_id res chain seq x y z
N VAL A 1 -1.77 10.21 12.20
CA VAL A 1 -0.76 9.52 11.36
C VAL A 1 -0.94 8.00 11.35
N ILE A 2 -1.52 7.39 12.40
CA ILE A 2 -1.79 5.94 12.44
C ILE A 2 -2.84 5.51 11.41
N ILE A 3 -3.95 6.25 11.29
CA ILE A 3 -5.10 5.86 10.46
C ILE A 3 -4.72 5.53 9.00
N PRO A 4 -3.99 6.38 8.26
CA PRO A 4 -3.77 6.06 6.87
C PRO A 4 -2.66 5.01 6.63
N MET A 5 -1.75 4.79 7.58
CA MET A 5 -0.82 3.65 7.54
C MET A 5 -1.59 2.31 7.70
N VAL A 6 -2.58 2.27 8.59
CA VAL A 6 -3.48 1.11 8.75
C VAL A 6 -4.22 0.80 7.45
N ILE A 7 -4.73 1.83 6.76
CA ILE A 7 -5.44 1.65 5.48
C ILE A 7 -4.52 1.01 4.43
N ILE A 8 -3.30 1.54 4.26
CA ILE A 8 -2.34 1.01 3.29
C ILE A 8 -1.98 -0.45 3.61
N ARG A 9 -1.69 -0.75 4.87
CA ARG A 9 -1.35 -2.12 5.28
C ARG A 9 -2.51 -3.09 5.04
N ARG A 10 -3.76 -2.67 5.31
CA ARG A 10 -4.94 -3.48 5.03
C ARG A 10 -5.11 -3.76 3.53
N PHE A 11 -4.84 -2.77 2.66
CA PHE A 11 -4.86 -2.98 1.22
C PHE A 11 -3.74 -3.91 0.76
N GLU A 12 -2.54 -3.79 1.34
CA GLU A 12 -1.43 -4.69 1.04
C GLU A 12 -1.76 -6.14 1.41
N CYS A 13 -2.23 -6.39 2.64
CA CYS A 13 -2.63 -7.73 3.08
C CYS A 13 -3.74 -8.31 2.19
N ALA A 14 -4.76 -7.51 1.84
CA ALA A 14 -5.83 -7.96 0.96
C ALA A 14 -5.32 -8.39 -0.43
N LEU A 15 -4.31 -7.70 -0.98
CA LEU A 15 -3.73 -8.00 -2.28
C LEU A 15 -2.58 -9.01 -2.23
N GLN A 16 -2.11 -9.42 -1.05
CA GLN A 16 -0.90 -10.22 -0.89
C GLN A 16 -0.95 -11.53 -1.70
N GLU A 17 -2.09 -12.22 -1.72
CA GLU A 17 -2.30 -13.46 -2.48
C GLU A 17 -2.35 -13.24 -4.01
N THR A 18 -2.77 -12.07 -4.47
CA THR A 18 -3.03 -11.78 -5.90
C THR A 18 -2.03 -10.82 -6.53
N LYS A 19 -1.14 -10.22 -5.72
CA LYS A 19 -0.16 -9.21 -6.14
C LYS A 19 0.74 -9.70 -7.25
N ASP A 20 1.31 -10.90 -7.11
CA ASP A 20 2.22 -11.47 -8.11
C ASP A 20 1.53 -11.63 -9.47
N ALA A 21 0.25 -12.04 -9.47
CA ALA A 21 -0.54 -12.17 -10.68
C ALA A 21 -0.84 -10.80 -11.33
N VAL A 22 -1.18 -9.79 -10.52
CA VAL A 22 -1.42 -8.41 -10.99
C VAL A 22 -0.15 -7.81 -11.58
N VAL A 23 0.98 -7.90 -10.88
CA VAL A 23 2.28 -7.36 -11.32
C VAL A 23 2.73 -8.06 -12.60
N ALA A 24 2.64 -9.40 -12.66
CA ALA A 24 2.99 -10.16 -13.86
C ALA A 24 2.13 -9.75 -15.07
N GLN A 25 0.83 -9.53 -14.86
CA GLN A 25 -0.06 -9.09 -15.94
C GLN A 25 0.23 -7.65 -16.36
N TYR A 26 0.50 -6.75 -15.41
CA TYR A 26 0.86 -5.36 -15.71
C TYR A 26 2.18 -5.27 -16.49
N LYS A 27 3.18 -6.10 -16.15
CA LYS A 27 4.44 -6.21 -16.90
C LYS A 27 4.23 -6.75 -18.31
N LYS A 28 3.32 -7.72 -18.50
CA LYS A 28 2.96 -8.26 -19.82
C LYS A 28 2.25 -7.21 -20.69
N MET A 29 1.35 -6.42 -20.10
CA MET A 29 0.59 -5.40 -20.80
C MET A 29 0.27 -4.24 -19.85
N SER A 30 1.04 -3.17 -19.94
CA SER A 30 0.86 -1.97 -19.09
C SER A 30 -0.44 -1.22 -19.39
N THR A 31 -1.01 -1.41 -20.59
CA THR A 31 -2.29 -0.81 -21.03
C THR A 31 -3.49 -1.70 -20.69
N TYR A 32 -3.32 -2.73 -19.88
CA TYR A 32 -4.39 -3.67 -19.56
C TYR A 32 -5.55 -2.96 -18.85
N PRO A 33 -6.83 -3.24 -19.20
CA PRO A 33 -7.95 -2.50 -18.64
C PRO A 33 -8.08 -2.68 -17.13
N ALA A 34 -8.32 -1.57 -16.40
CA ALA A 34 -8.51 -1.58 -14.94
C ALA A 34 -9.61 -2.56 -14.49
N LYS A 35 -10.72 -2.66 -15.24
CA LYS A 35 -11.81 -3.62 -14.96
C LYS A 35 -11.35 -5.07 -15.00
N ALA A 36 -10.37 -5.39 -15.85
CA ALA A 36 -9.81 -6.73 -15.94
C ALA A 36 -8.76 -6.96 -14.84
N MET A 37 -7.98 -5.93 -14.47
CA MET A 37 -7.14 -5.97 -13.28
C MET A 37 -7.95 -6.26 -12.00
N TYR A 38 -9.13 -5.66 -11.83
CA TYR A 38 -10.01 -5.94 -10.68
C TYR A 38 -10.44 -7.40 -10.57
N LYS A 39 -10.58 -8.09 -11.71
CA LYS A 39 -10.88 -9.53 -11.70
C LYS A 39 -9.70 -10.37 -11.24
N ILE A 40 -8.48 -9.94 -11.56
CA ILE A 40 -7.25 -10.63 -11.17
C ILE A 40 -6.95 -10.41 -9.70
N SER A 41 -7.10 -9.17 -9.22
CA SER A 41 -6.89 -8.86 -7.81
C SER A 41 -7.99 -9.46 -6.91
N GLY A 42 -9.19 -9.70 -7.46
CA GLY A 42 -10.37 -10.11 -6.70
C GLY A 42 -11.06 -8.96 -5.95
N TYR A 43 -10.55 -7.74 -6.09
CA TYR A 43 -11.06 -6.54 -5.43
C TYR A 43 -11.29 -5.42 -6.46
N GLN A 44 -12.08 -4.41 -6.08
CA GLN A 44 -12.27 -3.20 -6.90
C GLN A 44 -11.05 -2.26 -6.91
N PHE A 45 -9.88 -2.77 -6.57
CA PHE A 45 -8.61 -2.07 -6.60
C PHE A 45 -7.48 -3.05 -6.87
N TYR A 46 -6.32 -2.54 -7.26
CA TYR A 46 -5.11 -3.33 -7.50
C TYR A 46 -3.87 -2.47 -7.22
N ASN A 47 -2.70 -3.10 -7.12
CA ASN A 47 -1.41 -2.43 -7.03
C ASN A 47 -0.45 -3.06 -8.03
N THR A 48 0.22 -2.22 -8.83
CA THR A 48 1.18 -2.62 -9.86
C THR A 48 2.63 -2.42 -9.43
N SER A 49 2.85 -1.88 -8.23
CA SER A 49 4.17 -1.72 -7.66
C SER A 49 4.75 -3.08 -7.28
N GLU A 50 6.02 -3.27 -7.59
CA GLU A 50 6.75 -4.47 -7.17
C GLU A 50 7.06 -4.41 -5.67
N PHE A 51 7.26 -3.20 -5.14
CA PHE A 51 7.63 -2.97 -3.75
C PHE A 51 6.56 -3.43 -2.77
N THR A 52 6.98 -4.03 -1.66
CA THR A 52 6.18 -4.26 -0.45
C THR A 52 6.60 -3.32 0.66
N LEU A 53 5.75 -3.08 1.67
CA LEU A 53 6.15 -2.34 2.87
C LEU A 53 7.41 -2.93 3.51
N ALA A 54 7.58 -4.25 3.48
CA ALA A 54 8.79 -4.93 3.97
C ALA A 54 10.04 -4.59 3.15
N GLU A 55 9.94 -4.54 1.81
CA GLU A 55 11.06 -4.14 0.94
C GLU A 55 11.40 -2.66 1.08
N LEU A 56 10.40 -1.80 1.28
CA LEU A 56 10.62 -0.37 1.49
C LEU A 56 11.50 -0.09 2.72
N VAL A 57 11.34 -0.88 3.79
CA VAL A 57 12.14 -0.77 5.02
C VAL A 57 13.62 -1.10 4.79
N ASN A 58 13.95 -1.88 3.74
CA ASN A 58 15.33 -2.23 3.44
C ASN A 58 16.14 -1.08 2.80
N ASP A 59 15.47 -0.11 2.17
CA ASP A 59 16.09 1.09 1.58
C ASP A 59 15.66 2.33 2.36
N ALA A 60 16.23 2.48 3.57
CA ALA A 60 15.89 3.55 4.49
C ALA A 60 16.24 4.95 3.93
N ASP A 61 17.32 5.07 3.15
CA ASP A 61 17.79 6.34 2.61
C ASP A 61 16.82 6.92 1.56
N HIS A 62 16.12 6.05 0.82
CA HIS A 62 15.13 6.46 -0.18
C HIS A 62 13.70 6.12 0.21
N LEU A 63 13.45 5.79 1.48
CA LEU A 63 12.17 5.29 1.97
C LEU A 63 11.00 6.20 1.59
N ALA A 64 11.11 7.51 1.78
CA ALA A 64 10.03 8.45 1.44
C ALA A 64 9.71 8.44 -0.07
N SER A 65 10.73 8.44 -0.92
CA SER A 65 10.58 8.41 -2.38
C SER A 65 10.01 7.07 -2.87
N ASN A 66 10.56 5.97 -2.36
CA ASN A 66 10.11 4.63 -2.70
C ASN A 66 8.68 4.38 -2.20
N PHE A 67 8.32 4.91 -1.03
CA PHE A 67 6.96 4.77 -0.50
C PHE A 67 5.92 5.57 -1.29
N LYS A 68 6.27 6.78 -1.73
CA LYS A 68 5.44 7.54 -2.68
C LYS A 68 5.27 6.79 -4.01
N SER A 69 6.35 6.20 -4.52
CA SER A 69 6.31 5.38 -5.74
C SER A 69 5.41 4.14 -5.58
N TYR A 70 5.46 3.48 -4.42
CA TYR A 70 4.59 2.36 -4.09
C TYR A 70 3.11 2.76 -4.08
N ILE A 71 2.79 3.92 -3.49
CA ILE A 71 1.45 4.48 -3.45
C ILE A 71 0.92 4.81 -4.84
N ASN A 72 1.78 5.39 -5.68
CA ASN A 72 1.46 5.68 -7.08
C ASN A 72 1.24 4.41 -7.91
N GLY A 73 1.62 3.23 -7.41
CA GLY A 73 1.32 1.94 -8.03
C GLY A 73 -0.10 1.45 -7.79
N PHE A 74 -0.87 2.06 -6.87
CA PHE A 74 -2.27 1.69 -6.68
C PHE A 74 -3.16 2.16 -7.83
N SER A 75 -4.32 1.52 -7.98
CA SER A 75 -5.37 1.94 -8.93
C SER A 75 -5.91 3.34 -8.63
N ALA A 76 -6.40 4.02 -9.67
CA ALA A 76 -6.80 5.43 -9.61
C ALA A 76 -7.78 5.77 -8.46
N ASN A 77 -8.73 4.89 -8.18
CA ASN A 77 -9.67 5.05 -7.06
C ASN A 77 -8.98 5.11 -5.69
N ILE A 78 -7.94 4.31 -5.47
CA ILE A 78 -7.18 4.31 -4.23
C ILE A 78 -6.26 5.53 -4.19
N GLN A 79 -5.65 5.92 -5.32
CA GLN A 79 -4.86 7.14 -5.40
C GLN A 79 -5.68 8.38 -5.01
N ASP A 80 -6.93 8.48 -5.46
CA ASP A 80 -7.84 9.57 -5.08
C ASP A 80 -8.11 9.59 -3.57
N ILE A 81 -8.33 8.43 -2.95
CA ILE A 81 -8.51 8.32 -1.50
C ILE A 81 -7.25 8.77 -0.76
N ILE A 82 -6.09 8.29 -1.18
CA ILE A 82 -4.79 8.60 -0.54
C ILE A 82 -4.48 10.10 -0.67
N LYS A 83 -4.76 10.70 -1.83
CA LYS A 83 -4.60 12.13 -2.09
C LYS A 83 -5.50 12.98 -1.18
N ASN A 84 -6.77 12.57 -1.02
CA ASN A 84 -7.70 13.24 -0.12
C ASN A 84 -7.28 13.16 1.36
N LEU A 85 -6.54 12.12 1.74
CA LEU A 85 -5.97 11.96 3.09
C LEU A 85 -4.66 12.72 3.29
N GLU A 86 -4.20 13.46 2.28
CA GLU A 86 -2.93 14.21 2.27
C GLU A 86 -1.72 13.34 2.64
N PHE A 87 -1.70 12.09 2.17
CA PHE A 87 -0.73 11.11 2.62
C PHE A 87 0.72 11.49 2.29
N ASP A 88 0.97 12.12 1.14
CA ASP A 88 2.28 12.65 0.78
C ASP A 88 2.83 13.61 1.85
N LYS A 89 1.97 14.50 2.37
CA LYS A 89 2.35 15.42 3.45
C LYS A 89 2.64 14.67 4.75
N GLN A 90 1.95 13.57 5.00
CA GLN A 90 2.21 12.74 6.18
C GLN A 90 3.54 11.99 6.06
N ILE A 91 3.87 11.46 4.87
CA ILE A 91 5.18 10.85 4.58
C ILE A 91 6.27 11.89 4.83
N ASP A 92 6.17 13.08 4.22
CA ASP A 92 7.18 14.13 4.37
C ASP A 92 7.35 14.58 5.83
N LYS A 93 6.24 14.67 6.58
CA LYS A 93 6.29 15.00 8.01
C LYS A 93 6.96 13.90 8.83
N MET A 94 6.66 12.63 8.55
CA MET A 94 7.29 11.50 9.26
C MET A 94 8.77 11.38 8.93
N ASP A 95 9.13 11.60 7.68
CA ASP A 95 10.50 11.56 7.17
C ASP A 95 11.35 12.66 7.82
N LYS A 96 10.84 13.91 7.81
CA LYS A 96 11.48 15.05 8.48
C LYS A 96 11.72 14.85 9.99
N HIS A 97 10.90 14.02 10.64
CA HIS A 97 11.06 13.70 12.06
C HIS A 97 11.83 12.40 12.32
N ASN A 98 12.43 11.77 11.29
CA ASN A 98 13.10 10.46 11.37
C ASN A 98 12.21 9.36 11.95
N ARG A 99 10.89 9.44 11.73
CA ARG A 99 9.90 8.48 12.22
C ARG A 99 9.36 7.55 11.14
N LEU A 100 9.55 7.90 9.86
CA LEU A 100 8.98 7.15 8.74
C LEU A 100 9.40 5.68 8.79
N LEU A 101 10.70 5.40 8.93
CA LEU A 101 11.23 4.04 9.01
C LEU A 101 10.62 3.24 10.17
N ALA A 102 10.58 3.81 11.37
CA ALA A 102 10.03 3.13 12.54
C ALA A 102 8.54 2.81 12.38
N VAL A 103 7.78 3.74 11.79
CA VAL A 103 6.35 3.55 11.54
C VAL A 103 6.12 2.50 10.44
N VAL A 104 6.77 2.63 9.28
CA VAL A 104 6.64 1.66 8.17
C VAL A 104 7.05 0.26 8.64
N LYS A 105 8.16 0.14 9.38
CA LYS A 105 8.61 -1.13 9.95
C LYS A 105 7.57 -1.73 10.90
N ALA A 106 7.07 -0.95 11.85
CA ALA A 106 6.04 -1.42 12.76
C ALA A 106 4.80 -1.93 12.00
N PHE A 107 4.33 -1.21 10.96
CA PHE A 107 3.18 -1.64 10.16
C PHE A 107 3.47 -2.82 9.23
N SER A 108 4.71 -2.98 8.76
CA SER A 108 5.11 -4.12 7.92
C SER A 108 5.07 -5.46 8.68
N GLU A 109 5.22 -5.41 10.01
CA GLU A 109 5.18 -6.58 10.89
C GLU A 109 3.76 -6.89 11.39
N ILE A 110 2.83 -5.91 11.35
CA ILE A 110 1.45 -6.13 11.77
C ILE A 110 0.69 -6.84 10.66
N ASP A 111 0.19 -8.03 10.95
CA ASP A 111 -0.79 -8.68 10.08
C ASP A 111 -2.16 -8.01 10.28
N LEU A 112 -2.64 -7.31 9.25
CA LEU A 112 -3.96 -6.68 9.21
C LEU A 112 -4.86 -7.32 8.16
N ASP A 113 -4.64 -8.61 7.87
CA ASP A 113 -5.45 -9.34 6.90
C ASP A 113 -6.94 -9.20 7.25
N PRO A 114 -7.77 -8.66 6.34
CA PRO A 114 -9.22 -8.55 6.55
C PRO A 114 -9.93 -9.89 6.76
N LYS A 115 -9.29 -11.03 6.42
CA LYS A 115 -9.79 -12.38 6.72
C LYS A 115 -9.54 -12.81 8.17
N VAL A 116 -8.49 -12.28 8.80
CA VAL A 116 -8.04 -12.69 10.16
C VAL A 116 -8.49 -11.69 11.23
N ILE A 117 -8.55 -10.40 10.89
CA ILE A 117 -8.91 -9.35 11.82
C ILE A 117 -10.34 -8.86 11.55
N ASP A 118 -11.25 -9.26 12.42
CA ASP A 118 -12.58 -8.71 12.55
C ASP A 118 -12.49 -7.19 12.83
N ASN A 119 -13.21 -6.39 12.05
CA ASN A 119 -13.20 -4.92 12.12
C ASN A 119 -13.56 -4.38 13.53
N MET A 120 -14.07 -5.24 14.44
CA MET A 120 -14.50 -4.87 15.79
C MET A 120 -13.38 -4.62 16.82
N LYS A 121 -12.11 -4.96 16.57
CA LYS A 121 -11.03 -4.68 17.56
C LYS A 121 -10.29 -3.34 17.37
N MET A 122 -10.62 -2.59 16.32
CA MET A 122 -10.01 -1.29 16.00
C MET A 122 -10.81 -0.10 16.54
N GLY A 123 -11.49 -0.24 17.69
CA GLY A 123 -12.20 0.87 18.32
C GLY A 123 -12.98 0.52 19.57
N TYR A 124 -12.32 0.57 20.73
CA TYR A 124 -12.79 1.20 21.96
C TYR A 124 -11.59 1.71 22.76
#